data_AF-A0A968YU07-F1
#
_entry.id   AF-A0A968YU07-F1
#
_cell.length_a   1.000
_cell.length_b   1.000
_cell.length_c   1.000
_cell.angle_alpha   90.00
_cell.angle_beta   90.00
_cell.angle_gamma   90.00
#
_symmetry.space_group_name_H-M   'P 1'
#
loop_
_entity.id
_entity.type
_entity.pdbx_description
1 polymer ?
#
loop_
_entity_poly.entity_id
_entity_poly.type
_entity_poly.pdbx_seq_one_letter_code
_entity_poly.pdbx_strand_id
1 'polypeptide(L)'
;MLNPPILWAQPIRVNRCQPVTLQTDVSNQDLANIERFVNIAQKHSAEILDAKAALGFSAFQDVVSVELEPSLSLGTSDEEYGGAYKESSFSSTITVDPIRLIGIFQKFPALRARLKQTKSQKRVEVVKYYVAYIQARQKVQIVGDLMGKSTENRCIHDLNMPSASKQSAQN
;
A
#
# COMPACT_ATOMS: atom_id res chain seq x y z
N MET A 1 -75.27 -17.51 33.10
CA MET A 1 -74.02 -17.11 33.77
C MET A 1 -73.03 -18.26 33.54
N LEU A 2 -72.27 -18.31 32.43
CA LEU A 2 -71.01 -17.61 32.13
C LEU A 2 -69.94 -17.77 33.22
N ASN A 3 -68.98 -18.65 32.95
CA ASN A 3 -67.55 -18.32 33.03
C ASN A 3 -66.78 -19.21 32.04
N PRO A 4 -66.08 -18.64 31.03
CA PRO A 4 -65.23 -19.42 30.14
C PRO A 4 -63.85 -19.65 30.79
N PRO A 5 -63.12 -20.71 30.39
CA PRO A 5 -61.81 -21.01 30.94
C PRO A 5 -60.77 -19.99 30.43
N ILE A 6 -60.03 -19.42 31.38
CA ILE A 6 -58.88 -18.54 31.12
C ILE A 6 -57.75 -19.40 30.55
N LEU A 7 -57.55 -19.32 29.23
CA LEU A 7 -56.35 -19.81 28.57
C LEU A 7 -55.19 -18.89 28.98
N TRP A 8 -54.31 -19.40 29.84
CA TRP A 8 -53.03 -18.77 30.12
C TRP A 8 -52.21 -18.76 28.82
N ALA A 9 -52.15 -17.62 28.15
CA ALA A 9 -51.21 -17.41 27.07
C ALA A 9 -49.80 -17.47 27.66
N GLN A 10 -49.01 -18.47 27.26
CA GLN A 10 -47.60 -18.54 27.63
C GLN A 10 -46.89 -17.28 27.11
N PRO A 11 -46.02 -16.64 27.89
CA PRO A 11 -45.26 -15.50 27.41
C PRO A 11 -44.40 -15.97 26.24
N ILE A 12 -44.63 -15.36 25.07
CA ILE A 12 -43.80 -15.56 23.87
C ILE A 12 -42.36 -15.28 24.30
N ARG A 13 -41.52 -16.31 24.32
CA ARG A 13 -40.08 -16.13 24.54
C ARG A 13 -39.54 -15.40 23.31
N VAL A 14 -39.42 -14.09 23.43
CA VAL A 14 -38.71 -13.28 22.45
C VAL A 14 -37.23 -13.66 22.58
N ASN A 15 -36.76 -14.53 21.70
CA ASN A 15 -35.33 -14.78 21.55
C ASN A 15 -34.69 -13.43 21.19
N ARG A 16 -33.99 -12.81 22.13
CA ARG A 16 -33.22 -11.59 21.86
C ARG A 16 -32.11 -12.00 20.90
N CYS A 17 -32.29 -11.63 19.64
CA CYS A 17 -31.28 -11.75 18.61
C CYS A 17 -29.97 -11.10 19.14
N GLN A 18 -28.90 -11.88 19.31
CA GLN A 18 -27.60 -11.36 19.78
C GLN A 18 -27.14 -10.24 18.84
N PRO A 19 -26.68 -9.10 19.38
CA PRO A 19 -26.18 -8.00 18.57
C PRO A 19 -24.88 -8.43 17.87
N VAL A 20 -24.77 -8.09 16.59
CA VAL A 20 -23.53 -8.25 15.82
C VAL A 20 -22.50 -7.30 16.44
N THR A 21 -21.45 -7.84 17.03
CA THR A 21 -20.37 -7.02 17.60
C THR A 21 -19.52 -6.48 16.46
N LEU A 22 -19.75 -5.21 16.10
CA LEU A 22 -18.95 -4.51 15.12
C LEU A 22 -17.60 -4.14 15.74
N GLN A 23 -16.52 -4.35 14.97
CA GLN A 23 -15.20 -3.90 15.37
C GLN A 23 -15.15 -2.36 15.31
N THR A 24 -15.08 -1.72 16.47
CA THR A 24 -14.97 -0.26 16.61
C THR A 24 -13.52 0.21 16.63
N ASP A 25 -12.58 -0.67 17.00
CA ASP A 25 -11.18 -0.35 17.21
C ASP A 25 -10.25 -1.18 16.31
N VAL A 26 -9.14 -0.58 15.91
CA VAL A 26 -8.08 -1.26 15.16
C VAL A 26 -7.30 -2.17 16.12
N SER A 27 -7.24 -3.47 15.84
CA SER A 27 -6.52 -4.42 16.68
C SER A 27 -5.00 -4.38 16.44
N ASN A 28 -4.22 -4.96 17.35
CA ASN A 28 -2.77 -5.15 17.13
C ASN A 28 -2.49 -6.00 15.88
N GLN A 29 -3.35 -6.96 15.57
CA GLN A 29 -3.23 -7.77 14.34
C GLN A 29 -3.47 -6.92 13.09
N ASP A 30 -4.41 -5.98 13.15
CA ASP A 30 -4.67 -5.04 12.07
C ASP A 30 -3.48 -4.12 11.81
N LEU A 31 -2.84 -3.62 12.88
CA LEU A 31 -1.61 -2.85 12.76
C LEU A 31 -0.49 -3.66 12.10
N ALA A 32 -0.29 -4.92 12.51
CA ALA A 32 0.69 -5.80 11.89
C ALA A 32 0.39 -6.05 10.40
N ASN A 33 -0.89 -6.23 10.05
CA ASN A 33 -1.32 -6.39 8.65
C ASN A 33 -1.05 -5.12 7.84
N ILE A 34 -1.40 -3.94 8.38
CA ILE A 34 -1.13 -2.65 7.74
C ILE A 34 0.37 -2.49 7.49
N GLU A 35 1.22 -2.76 8.48
CA GLU A 35 2.68 -2.64 8.30
C GLU A 35 3.21 -3.59 7.23
N ARG A 36 2.72 -4.83 7.21
CA ARG A 36 3.07 -5.79 6.15
C ARG A 36 2.67 -5.26 4.78
N PHE A 37 1.45 -4.74 4.62
CA PHE A 37 1.00 -4.18 3.35
C PHE A 37 1.76 -2.92 2.94
N VAL A 38 2.13 -2.07 3.90
CA VAL A 38 2.99 -0.91 3.65
C VAL A 38 4.34 -1.36 3.13
N ASN A 39 4.96 -2.37 3.73
CA ASN A 39 6.25 -2.90 3.27
C ASN A 39 6.16 -3.47 1.85
N ILE A 40 5.09 -4.22 1.54
CA ILE A 40 4.84 -4.74 0.20
C ILE A 40 4.66 -3.60 -0.79
N ALA A 41 3.80 -2.62 -0.49
CA ALA A 41 3.54 -1.48 -1.35
C ALA A 41 4.81 -0.65 -1.59
N GLN A 42 5.62 -0.41 -0.55
CA GLN A 42 6.86 0.33 -0.69
C GLN A 42 7.92 -0.41 -1.53
N LYS A 43 7.91 -1.74 -1.53
CA LYS A 43 8.85 -2.55 -2.32
C LYS A 43 8.47 -2.63 -3.80
N HIS A 44 7.18 -2.63 -4.11
CA HIS A 44 6.67 -2.90 -5.46
C HIS A 44 6.01 -1.71 -6.17
N SER A 45 5.82 -0.58 -5.49
CA SER A 45 5.25 0.62 -6.11
C SER A 45 6.19 1.21 -7.16
N ALA A 46 5.74 1.31 -8.40
CA ALA A 46 6.45 1.96 -9.50
C ALA A 46 6.94 3.36 -9.11
N GLU A 47 6.07 4.19 -8.55
CA GLU A 47 6.42 5.56 -8.10
C GLU A 47 7.59 5.61 -7.11
N ILE A 48 7.70 4.61 -6.22
CA ILE A 48 8.77 4.55 -5.22
C ILE A 48 10.05 4.01 -5.86
N LEU A 49 9.93 3.04 -6.77
CA LEU A 49 11.05 2.54 -7.55
C LEU A 49 11.64 3.64 -8.44
N ASP A 50 10.81 4.43 -9.11
CA ASP A 50 11.23 5.56 -9.94
C ASP A 50 11.90 6.64 -9.10
N ALA A 51 11.28 7.03 -7.98
CA ALA A 51 11.87 8.02 -7.07
C ALA A 51 13.18 7.53 -6.45
N LYS A 52 13.34 6.22 -6.24
CA LYS A 52 14.59 5.61 -5.76
C LYS A 52 15.64 5.52 -6.86
N ALA A 53 15.24 5.18 -8.09
CA ALA A 53 16.12 5.10 -9.24
C ALA A 53 16.77 6.47 -9.50
N ALA A 54 15.99 7.55 -9.40
CA ALA A 54 16.46 8.94 -9.54
C ALA A 54 17.52 9.35 -8.51
N LEU A 55 17.70 8.61 -7.42
CA LEU A 55 18.77 8.82 -6.42
C LEU A 55 19.99 7.92 -6.62
N GLY A 56 19.89 6.89 -7.47
CA GLY A 56 20.95 5.90 -7.70
C GLY A 56 21.87 6.28 -8.85
N PHE A 57 22.56 5.28 -9.43
CA PHE A 57 23.49 5.46 -10.56
C PHE A 57 22.85 6.16 -11.77
N SER A 58 21.54 6.06 -11.95
CA SER A 58 20.84 6.79 -13.04
C SER A 58 21.02 8.31 -12.94
N ALA A 59 21.22 8.85 -11.73
CA ALA A 59 21.49 10.28 -11.54
C ALA A 59 22.83 10.72 -12.16
N PHE A 60 23.77 9.80 -12.40
CA PHE A 60 25.13 10.08 -12.85
C PHE A 60 25.38 9.71 -14.33
N GLN A 61 24.36 9.21 -15.04
CA GLN A 61 24.48 8.78 -16.44
C GLN A 61 24.98 9.90 -17.36
N ASP A 62 24.57 11.14 -17.09
CA ASP A 62 24.96 12.30 -17.90
C ASP A 62 26.28 12.95 -17.46
N VAL A 63 26.96 12.35 -16.47
CA VAL A 63 28.16 12.90 -15.82
C VAL A 63 29.38 12.04 -16.02
N VAL A 64 29.21 10.72 -16.11
CA VAL A 64 30.30 9.76 -16.31
C VAL A 64 30.11 9.09 -17.65
N SER A 65 31.09 9.21 -18.55
CA SER A 65 31.19 8.38 -19.74
C SER A 65 32.40 7.47 -19.66
N VAL A 66 32.20 6.23 -20.11
CA VAL A 66 33.22 5.19 -20.15
C VAL A 66 33.36 4.76 -21.60
N GLU A 67 34.53 5.00 -22.17
CA GLU A 67 34.89 4.57 -23.53
C GLU A 67 35.86 3.41 -23.42
N LEU A 68 35.57 2.33 -24.14
CA LEU A 68 36.38 1.11 -24.17
C LEU A 68 36.96 0.97 -25.58
N GLU A 69 38.28 1.07 -25.68
CA GLU A 69 38.99 0.96 -26.95
C GLU A 69 39.88 -0.28 -26.94
N PRO A 70 39.41 -1.40 -27.53
CA PRO A 70 40.28 -2.52 -27.87
C PRO A 70 41.14 -2.11 -29.07
N SER A 71 42.47 -2.17 -28.93
CA SER A 71 43.39 -1.94 -30.03
C SER A 71 44.14 -3.23 -30.36
N LEU A 72 44.29 -3.49 -31.65
CA LEU A 72 44.89 -4.72 -32.14
C LEU A 72 45.93 -4.32 -33.19
N SER A 73 47.18 -4.40 -32.78
CA SER A 73 48.36 -4.05 -33.54
C SER A 73 49.00 -5.32 -34.10
N LEU A 74 49.29 -5.32 -35.40
CA LEU A 74 50.06 -6.38 -36.05
C LEU A 74 51.38 -5.76 -36.50
N GLY A 75 52.47 -6.12 -35.85
CA GLY A 75 53.82 -5.64 -36.16
C GLY A 75 54.64 -6.71 -36.85
N THR A 76 55.48 -6.30 -37.79
CA THR A 76 56.55 -7.13 -38.35
C THR A 76 57.86 -6.68 -37.72
N SER A 77 58.60 -7.59 -37.08
CA SER A 77 59.93 -7.27 -36.56
C SER A 77 60.91 -7.12 -37.73
N ASP A 78 61.62 -6.00 -37.80
CA ASP A 78 62.72 -5.77 -38.77
C ASP A 78 64.00 -6.58 -38.45
N GLU A 79 63.97 -7.43 -37.41
CA GLU A 79 65.08 -8.32 -37.08
C GLU A 79 65.11 -9.54 -38.01
N GLU A 80 66.32 -9.95 -38.37
CA GLU A 80 66.75 -10.93 -39.39
C GLU A 80 66.05 -12.31 -39.32
N TYR A 81 65.28 -12.57 -38.27
CA TYR A 81 64.35 -13.68 -38.10
C TYR A 81 62.90 -13.15 -38.10
N GLY A 82 62.40 -12.76 -39.27
CA GLY A 82 61.08 -12.15 -39.46
C GLY A 82 59.94 -12.95 -38.83
N GLY A 83 59.49 -12.50 -37.66
CA GLY A 83 58.29 -12.97 -37.00
C GLY A 83 57.22 -11.88 -37.00
N ALA A 84 56.03 -12.19 -37.49
CA ALA A 84 54.87 -11.34 -37.25
C ALA A 84 54.45 -11.47 -35.78
N TYR A 85 54.44 -10.37 -35.03
CA TYR A 85 53.91 -10.35 -33.67
C TYR A 85 52.56 -9.65 -33.63
N LYS A 86 51.66 -10.22 -32.84
CA LYS A 86 50.31 -9.71 -32.64
C LYS A 86 50.21 -9.16 -31.23
N GLU A 87 50.03 -7.85 -31.12
CA GLU A 87 49.83 -7.16 -29.85
C GLU A 87 48.36 -6.77 -29.73
N SER A 88 47.70 -7.25 -28.69
CA SER A 88 46.35 -6.80 -28.33
C SER A 88 46.44 -5.98 -27.05
N SER A 89 46.00 -4.73 -27.10
CA SER A 89 45.87 -3.89 -25.92
C SER A 89 44.40 -3.50 -25.72
N PHE A 90 44.06 -3.24 -24.47
CA PHE A 90 42.72 -2.80 -24.09
C PHE A 90 42.89 -1.54 -23.25
N SER A 91 42.32 -0.44 -23.70
CA SER A 91 42.29 0.80 -22.94
C SER A 91 40.86 1.16 -22.55
N SER A 92 40.70 1.71 -21.36
CA SER A 92 39.44 2.24 -20.88
C SER A 92 39.65 3.68 -20.45
N THR A 93 38.88 4.60 -21.03
CA THR A 93 38.90 6.01 -20.68
C THR A 93 37.62 6.34 -19.91
N ILE A 94 37.78 6.96 -18.75
CA ILE A 94 36.67 7.44 -17.92
C ILE A 94 36.73 8.97 -17.91
N THR A 95 35.68 9.61 -18.41
CA THR A 95 35.53 11.08 -18.38
C THR A 95 34.40 11.47 -17.45
N VAL A 96 34.66 12.49 -16.62
CA VAL A 96 33.73 13.01 -15.62
C VAL A 96 33.53 14.50 -15.84
N ASP A 97 32.27 14.95 -15.96
CA ASP A 97 31.93 16.39 -16.02
C ASP A 97 31.76 16.95 -14.59
N PRO A 98 32.71 17.74 -14.07
CA PRO A 98 32.67 18.23 -12.70
C PRO A 98 31.54 19.24 -12.46
N ILE A 99 31.12 20.01 -13.47
CA ILE A 99 30.06 21.02 -13.32
C ILE A 99 28.72 20.31 -13.13
N ARG A 100 28.45 19.30 -13.97
CA ARG A 100 27.22 18.50 -13.85
C ARG A 100 27.20 17.69 -12.55
N LEU A 101 28.36 17.20 -12.10
CA LEU A 101 28.49 16.48 -10.84
C LEU A 101 28.04 17.33 -9.64
N ILE A 102 28.46 18.59 -9.56
CA ILE A 102 28.01 19.53 -8.52
C ILE A 102 26.49 19.74 -8.58
N GLY A 103 25.94 19.87 -9.79
CA GLY A 103 24.50 20.00 -10.01
C GLY A 103 23.68 18.81 -9.47
N ILE A 104 24.20 17.59 -9.55
CA ILE A 104 23.56 16.40 -8.94
C ILE A 104 23.53 16.53 -7.43
N PHE A 105 24.66 16.87 -6.80
CA PHE A 105 24.75 16.99 -5.35
C PHE A 105 23.81 18.07 -4.79
N GLN A 106 23.61 19.18 -5.53
CA GLN A 106 22.64 20.20 -5.16
C GLN A 106 21.19 19.72 -5.25
N LYS A 107 20.87 18.84 -6.22
CA LYS A 107 19.52 18.27 -6.39
C LYS A 107 19.23 17.10 -5.45
N PHE A 108 20.27 16.47 -4.90
CA PHE A 108 20.16 15.29 -4.06
C PHE A 108 19.21 15.45 -2.85
N PRO A 109 19.23 16.56 -2.08
CA PRO A 109 18.27 16.77 -0.99
C PRO A 109 16.81 16.79 -1.45
N ALA A 110 16.53 17.44 -2.58
CA ALA A 110 15.18 17.52 -3.13
C ALA A 110 14.67 16.15 -3.60
N LEU A 111 15.53 15.36 -4.25
CA LEU A 111 15.22 13.99 -4.65
C LEU A 111 14.95 13.08 -3.44
N ARG A 112 15.74 13.23 -2.37
CA ARG A 112 15.54 12.49 -1.11
C ARG A 112 14.23 12.86 -0.43
N ALA A 113 13.89 14.15 -0.42
CA ALA A 113 12.62 14.63 0.10
C ALA A 113 11.44 14.04 -0.69
N ARG A 114 11.53 14.03 -2.03
CA ARG A 114 10.53 13.40 -2.91
C ARG A 114 10.34 11.92 -2.58
N LEU A 115 11.41 11.13 -2.46
CA LEU A 115 11.30 9.71 -2.09
C LEU A 115 10.61 9.52 -0.73
N LYS A 116 10.94 10.35 0.27
CA LYS A 116 10.30 10.29 1.60
C LYS A 116 8.81 10.62 1.51
N GLN A 117 8.45 11.64 0.73
CA GLN A 117 7.07 12.04 0.50
C GLN A 117 6.27 10.93 -0.18
N THR A 118 6.78 10.35 -1.26
CA THR A 118 6.11 9.24 -1.98
C THR A 118 5.90 8.03 -1.07
N LYS A 119 6.89 7.65 -0.26
CA LYS A 119 6.73 6.58 0.74
C LYS A 119 5.64 6.88 1.76
N SER A 120 5.57 8.12 2.23
CA SER A 120 4.55 8.54 3.19
C SER A 120 3.15 8.52 2.56
N GLN A 121 3.01 8.99 1.33
CA GLN A 121 1.75 8.95 0.58
C GLN A 121 1.27 7.51 0.42
N LYS A 122 2.17 6.60 0.03
CA LYS A 122 1.83 5.17 -0.10
C LYS A 122 1.39 4.54 1.22
N ARG A 123 2.01 4.94 2.34
CA ARG A 123 1.59 4.49 3.67
C ARG A 123 0.15 4.91 4.00
N VAL A 124 -0.18 6.18 3.75
CA VAL A 124 -1.53 6.71 3.97
C VAL A 124 -2.55 6.00 3.09
N GLU A 125 -2.20 5.75 1.82
CA GLU A 125 -3.05 5.04 0.87
C GLU A 125 -3.35 3.61 1.33
N VAL A 126 -2.34 2.86 1.78
CA VAL A 126 -2.52 1.51 2.34
C VAL A 126 -3.45 1.51 3.55
N VAL A 127 -3.26 2.46 4.48
CA VAL A 127 -4.14 2.59 5.66
C VAL A 127 -5.58 2.85 5.22
N LYS A 128 -5.79 3.77 4.28
CA LYS A 128 -7.13 4.10 3.76
C LYS A 128 -7.81 2.88 3.15
N TYR A 129 -7.11 2.10 2.33
CA TYR A 129 -7.69 0.89 1.74
C TYR A 129 -7.95 -0.20 2.78
N TYR A 130 -7.08 -0.36 3.78
CA TYR A 130 -7.29 -1.35 4.83
C TYR A 130 -8.51 -1.03 5.70
N VAL A 131 -8.71 0.25 6.05
CA VAL A 131 -9.92 0.71 6.75
C VAL A 131 -11.17 0.44 5.90
N ALA A 132 -11.12 0.75 4.60
CA ALA A 132 -12.23 0.46 3.68
C ALA A 132 -12.53 -1.04 3.60
N TYR A 133 -11.51 -1.89 3.60
CA TYR A 133 -11.65 -3.35 3.65
C TYR A 133 -12.35 -3.82 4.94
N ILE A 134 -11.96 -3.31 6.11
CA ILE A 134 -12.63 -3.64 7.38
C ILE A 134 -14.10 -3.25 7.31
N GLN A 135 -14.40 -2.03 6.85
CA GLN A 135 -15.78 -1.56 6.73
C GLN A 135 -16.60 -2.42 5.77
N ALA A 136 -16.03 -2.81 4.63
CA ALA A 136 -16.69 -3.69 3.67
C ALA A 136 -16.96 -5.07 4.29
N ARG A 137 -15.99 -5.65 5.00
CA ARG A 137 -16.13 -6.94 5.70
C ARG A 137 -17.25 -6.89 6.74
N GLN A 138 -17.33 -5.81 7.52
CA GLN A 138 -18.40 -5.62 8.50
C GLN A 138 -19.78 -5.52 7.85
N LYS A 139 -19.91 -4.78 6.75
CA LYS A 139 -21.17 -4.70 6.00
C LYS A 139 -21.63 -6.07 5.51
N VAL A 140 -20.70 -6.88 5.00
CA VAL A 140 -21.00 -8.25 4.56
C VAL A 140 -21.48 -9.12 5.73
N GLN A 141 -20.84 -9.02 6.91
CA GLN A 141 -21.29 -9.74 8.11
C GLN A 141 -22.70 -9.33 8.53
N ILE A 142 -22.99 -8.02 8.58
CA ILE A 142 -24.34 -7.52 8.92
C ILE A 142 -25.39 -8.08 7.95
N VAL A 143 -25.11 -8.02 6.64
CA VAL A 143 -26.05 -8.50 5.62
C VAL A 143 -26.22 -10.01 5.70
N GLY A 144 -25.13 -10.75 5.90
CA GLY A 144 -25.17 -12.21 6.07
C GLY A 144 -26.03 -12.62 7.26
N ASP A 145 -25.83 -11.96 8.41
CA ASP A 145 -26.63 -12.21 9.61
C ASP A 145 -28.10 -11.82 9.42
N LEU A 146 -28.38 -10.71 8.72
CA LEU A 146 -29.74 -10.29 8.38
C LEU A 146 -30.44 -11.30 7.47
N MET A 147 -29.74 -11.79 6.44
CA MET A 147 -30.26 -12.79 5.51
C MET A 147 -30.49 -14.13 6.20
N GLY A 148 -29.54 -14.59 7.04
CA GLY A 148 -29.69 -15.83 7.82
C GLY A 148 -30.86 -15.76 8.81
N LYS A 149 -31.02 -14.62 9.50
CA LYS A 149 -32.18 -14.38 10.38
C LYS A 149 -33.50 -14.31 9.60
N SER A 150 -33.50 -13.74 8.40
CA SER A 150 -34.68 -13.70 7.53
C SER A 150 -35.12 -15.09 7.06
N THR A 151 -34.21 -16.05 6.98
CA THR A 151 -34.51 -17.44 6.59
C THR A 151 -34.92 -18.35 7.76
N GLU A 152 -34.55 -18.01 9.01
CA GLU A 152 -34.68 -18.95 10.14
C GLU A 152 -35.76 -18.61 11.18
N ASN A 153 -36.17 -17.35 11.38
CA ASN A 153 -37.38 -16.98 12.14
C ASN A 153 -37.57 -15.45 12.17
N ARG A 154 -38.84 -14.96 12.17
CA ARG A 154 -39.17 -13.53 12.36
C ARG A 154 -38.66 -13.00 13.71
N CYS A 155 -37.44 -12.44 13.75
CA CYS A 155 -36.99 -11.54 14.82
C CYS A 155 -37.54 -10.14 14.51
N ILE A 156 -38.43 -9.61 15.36
CA ILE A 156 -38.86 -8.21 15.31
C ILE A 156 -37.74 -7.35 15.89
N HIS A 157 -37.12 -6.50 15.07
CA HIS A 157 -36.19 -5.47 15.54
C HIS A 157 -37.00 -4.25 15.98
N ASP A 158 -37.06 -3.97 17.29
CA ASP A 158 -37.51 -2.67 17.79
C ASP A 158 -36.45 -1.61 17.42
N LEU A 159 -36.64 -0.99 16.27
CA LEU A 159 -35.94 0.24 15.91
C LEU A 159 -36.56 1.37 16.73
N ASN A 160 -36.13 1.49 17.98
CA ASN A 160 -36.50 2.60 18.84
C ASN A 160 -35.80 3.89 18.32
N MET A 161 -36.39 4.50 17.30
CA MET A 161 -36.07 5.86 16.86
C MET A 161 -36.58 6.83 17.94
N PRO A 162 -35.73 7.68 18.54
CA PRO A 162 -36.21 8.69 19.47
C PRO A 162 -36.99 9.74 18.68
N SER A 163 -38.32 9.69 18.76
CA SER A 163 -39.18 10.78 18.30
C SER A 163 -38.91 11.99 19.20
N ALA A 164 -38.24 12.99 18.65
CA ALA A 164 -38.06 14.29 19.30
C ALA A 164 -39.44 14.87 19.64
N SER A 165 -39.82 14.81 20.92
CA SER A 165 -40.98 15.51 21.43
C SER A 165 -40.65 17.00 21.48
N LYS A 166 -41.22 17.78 20.56
CA LYS A 166 -41.30 19.22 20.70
C LYS A 166 -42.24 19.54 21.87
N GLN A 167 -41.68 20.05 22.96
CA GLN A 167 -42.42 20.87 23.90
C GLN A 167 -42.81 22.19 23.23
N SER A 168 -44.10 22.49 23.26
CA SER A 168 -44.69 23.84 23.16
C SER A 168 -46.14 23.67 23.62
N ALA A 169 -46.40 23.77 24.93
CA ALA A 169 -46.91 24.99 25.55
C ALA A 169 -48.28 25.40 24.97
N GLN A 170 -49.35 25.10 25.71
CA GLN A 170 -50.65 25.74 25.56
C GLN A 170 -51.10 26.23 26.94
N ASN A 171 -51.22 27.56 27.00
CA ASN A 171 -52.15 28.40 27.76
C ASN A 171 -52.25 28.24 29.27
#